data_AF-A0A6P4ZJ67-F1
#
_entry.id   AF-A0A6P4ZJ67-F1
#
_cell.length_a   1.000
_cell.length_b   1.000
_cell.length_c   1.000
_cell.angle_alpha   90.00
_cell.angle_beta   90.00
_cell.angle_gamma   90.00
#
_symmetry.space_group_name_H-M   'P 1'
#
loop_
_entity.id
_entity.type
_entity.pdbx_description
1 polymer ?
#
loop_
_entity_poly.entity_id
_entity_poly.type
_entity_poly.pdbx_seq_one_letter_code
_entity_poly.pdbx_strand_id
1 'polypeptide(L)'
;MFTGLGNLEELHLNRNDITDIQAGTFNSTSQLRYLDLRLSDNNITTFPFDELSRLQRLYRLDLNNNQMTTLPSIAYNILSSISDVNIGNNPWQCDCRMVDVRLKMAGTYPFEDQITCSQPDHLNGRKLRFIRLENLKSDCEEPTIVRFVKGDSVPLFFGGTLHLICEATGIPTPEITVTLPSGLIATVESVGRVTVDMNGNIIIRNVTADDSGRYVCIAKNSVGSTYSVFSTDVSLFYPGVVVGSVADPGSKNHLHKPLLVLLVYVGSYSGP
;
A
#
# COMPACT_ATOMS: atom_id res chain seq x y z
N MET A 1 11.22 -7.99 -17.98
CA MET A 1 12.16 -9.09 -18.27
C MET A 1 11.65 -10.02 -19.38
N PHE A 2 10.36 -10.40 -19.41
CA PHE A 2 9.80 -11.33 -20.41
C PHE A 2 8.99 -10.67 -21.55
N THR A 3 9.35 -9.44 -21.92
CA THR A 3 8.68 -8.70 -23.00
C THR A 3 8.86 -9.42 -24.34
N GLY A 4 7.76 -9.60 -25.10
CA GLY A 4 7.79 -10.25 -26.41
C GLY A 4 7.63 -11.78 -26.39
N LEU A 5 7.53 -12.39 -25.22
CA LEU A 5 7.35 -13.85 -25.05
C LEU A 5 5.86 -14.25 -25.01
N GLY A 6 5.04 -13.72 -25.92
CA GLY A 6 3.58 -13.89 -25.90
C GLY A 6 3.06 -15.32 -26.11
N ASN A 7 3.92 -16.24 -26.55
CA ASN A 7 3.62 -17.66 -26.83
C ASN A 7 4.36 -18.63 -25.89
N LEU A 8 5.00 -18.14 -24.82
CA LEU A 8 5.79 -18.94 -23.88
C LEU A 8 4.96 -19.95 -23.08
N GLU A 9 5.05 -21.24 -23.37
CA GLU A 9 4.27 -22.27 -22.64
C GLU A 9 4.98 -22.80 -21.38
N GLU A 10 6.31 -22.74 -21.35
CA GLU A 10 7.13 -23.25 -20.25
C GLU A 10 8.23 -22.24 -19.92
N LEU A 11 8.44 -21.99 -18.63
CA LEU A 11 9.52 -21.15 -18.14
C LEU A 11 10.23 -21.85 -16.98
N HIS A 12 11.43 -22.34 -17.25
CA HIS A 12 12.27 -23.03 -16.28
C HIS A 12 13.42 -22.12 -15.83
N LEU A 13 13.40 -21.74 -14.57
CA LEU A 13 14.38 -20.87 -13.91
C LEU A 13 14.93 -21.51 -12.61
N ASN A 14 14.79 -22.82 -12.47
CA ASN A 14 15.26 -23.55 -11.29
C ASN A 14 16.78 -23.48 -11.14
N ARG A 15 17.29 -23.57 -9.90
CA ARG A 15 18.73 -23.61 -9.60
C ARG A 15 19.48 -22.37 -10.08
N ASN A 16 18.96 -21.20 -9.72
CA ASN A 16 19.63 -19.92 -9.91
C ASN A 16 19.69 -19.16 -8.57
N ASP A 17 20.23 -17.94 -8.60
CA ASP A 17 20.35 -17.09 -7.41
C ASP A 17 19.24 -16.02 -7.34
N ILE A 18 18.04 -16.34 -7.82
CA ILE A 18 16.92 -15.37 -7.86
C ILE A 18 16.44 -15.13 -6.43
N THR A 19 16.43 -13.87 -5.99
CA THR A 19 15.97 -13.47 -4.63
C THR A 19 14.56 -12.92 -4.62
N ASP A 20 14.15 -12.26 -5.71
CA ASP A 20 12.88 -11.54 -5.80
C ASP A 20 12.36 -11.57 -7.23
N ILE A 21 11.05 -11.76 -7.38
CA ILE A 21 10.35 -11.61 -8.66
C ILE A 21 9.57 -10.30 -8.60
N GLN A 22 10.00 -9.30 -9.36
CA GLN A 22 9.39 -7.97 -9.33
C GLN A 22 7.98 -7.97 -9.92
N ALA A 23 7.15 -7.07 -9.38
CA ALA A 23 5.88 -6.71 -9.99
C ALA A 23 6.07 -6.30 -11.47
N GLY A 24 5.17 -6.75 -12.32
CA GLY A 24 5.11 -6.58 -13.75
C GLY A 24 5.92 -7.59 -14.55
N THR A 25 6.66 -8.49 -13.90
CA THR A 25 7.55 -9.45 -14.58
C THR A 25 6.80 -10.30 -15.62
N PHE A 26 5.56 -10.71 -15.30
CA PHE A 26 4.72 -11.58 -16.14
C PHE A 26 3.62 -10.86 -16.93
N ASN A 27 3.61 -9.51 -16.96
CA ASN A 27 2.53 -8.76 -17.62
C ASN A 27 2.43 -9.04 -19.14
N SER A 28 3.55 -9.31 -19.80
CA SER A 28 3.61 -9.56 -21.25
C SER A 28 3.22 -10.99 -21.65
N THR A 29 2.97 -11.89 -20.69
CA THR A 29 2.70 -13.32 -20.91
C THR A 29 1.24 -13.69 -20.57
N SER A 30 0.31 -12.75 -20.64
CA SER A 30 -1.11 -12.93 -20.28
C SER A 30 -1.93 -13.73 -21.31
N GLN A 31 -1.39 -13.99 -22.50
CA GLN A 31 -2.09 -14.67 -23.61
C GLN A 31 -1.95 -16.20 -23.59
N LEU A 32 -1.23 -16.75 -22.61
CA LEU A 32 -0.80 -18.14 -22.62
C LEU A 32 -1.94 -19.11 -22.42
N ARG A 33 -1.90 -20.22 -23.16
CA ARG A 33 -2.88 -21.31 -23.07
C ARG A 33 -2.57 -22.30 -21.95
N TYR A 34 -1.29 -22.46 -21.65
CA TYR A 34 -0.71 -23.36 -20.67
C TYR A 34 0.60 -22.71 -20.21
N LEU A 35 0.82 -22.59 -18.90
CA LEU A 35 2.10 -22.13 -18.37
C LEU A 35 2.59 -23.09 -17.28
N ASP A 36 3.79 -23.64 -17.47
CA ASP A 36 4.58 -24.34 -16.44
C ASP A 36 5.69 -23.39 -15.96
N LEU A 37 5.53 -22.82 -14.77
CA LEU A 37 6.49 -21.91 -14.16
C LEU A 37 7.29 -22.62 -13.07
N ARG A 38 8.59 -22.83 -13.31
CA ARG A 38 9.47 -23.51 -12.37
C ARG A 38 10.58 -22.59 -11.88
N LEU A 39 10.58 -22.36 -10.58
CA LEU A 39 11.46 -21.46 -9.84
C LEU A 39 12.06 -22.17 -8.60
N SER A 40 12.08 -23.50 -8.57
CA SER A 40 12.63 -24.26 -7.45
C SER A 40 14.14 -24.11 -7.30
N ASP A 41 14.66 -24.37 -6.10
CA ASP A 41 16.09 -24.24 -5.79
C ASP A 41 16.62 -22.82 -6.09
N ASN A 42 15.94 -21.78 -5.62
CA ASN A 42 16.38 -20.39 -5.71
C ASN A 42 16.43 -19.77 -4.30
N ASN A 43 16.62 -18.45 -4.22
CA ASN A 43 16.67 -17.72 -2.95
C ASN A 43 15.46 -16.79 -2.76
N ILE A 44 14.30 -17.15 -3.33
CA ILE A 44 13.13 -16.27 -3.42
C ILE A 44 12.55 -16.03 -2.03
N THR A 45 12.50 -14.77 -1.61
CA THR A 45 11.92 -14.38 -0.31
C THR A 45 10.47 -13.90 -0.45
N THR A 46 10.16 -13.23 -1.56
CA THR A 46 8.84 -12.67 -1.87
C THR A 46 8.40 -13.05 -3.28
N PHE A 47 7.09 -13.24 -3.46
CA PHE A 47 6.51 -13.64 -4.73
C PHE A 47 5.18 -12.88 -5.02
N PRO A 48 5.01 -12.25 -6.19
CA PRO A 48 3.87 -11.39 -6.50
C PRO A 48 2.62 -12.20 -6.91
N PHE A 49 1.97 -12.83 -5.93
CA PHE A 49 0.78 -13.68 -6.16
C PHE A 49 -0.42 -12.93 -6.74
N ASP A 50 -0.56 -11.64 -6.41
CA ASP A 50 -1.57 -10.75 -6.96
C ASP A 50 -1.47 -10.63 -8.48
N GLU A 51 -0.26 -10.63 -9.04
CA GLU A 51 -0.08 -10.59 -10.49
C GLU A 51 -0.34 -11.92 -11.18
N LEU A 52 -0.12 -13.05 -10.49
CA LEU A 52 -0.48 -14.37 -11.02
C LEU A 52 -1.98 -14.48 -11.29
N SER A 53 -2.82 -13.70 -10.60
CA SER A 53 -4.26 -13.65 -10.89
C SER A 53 -4.56 -13.26 -12.35
N ARG A 54 -3.64 -12.54 -13.00
CA ARG A 54 -3.74 -12.15 -14.42
C ARG A 54 -3.37 -13.29 -15.37
N LEU A 55 -2.66 -14.31 -14.89
CA LEU A 55 -2.26 -15.48 -15.65
C LEU A 55 -3.38 -16.54 -15.60
N GLN A 56 -4.44 -16.31 -16.37
CA GLN A 56 -5.70 -17.07 -16.33
C GLN A 56 -5.57 -18.58 -16.61
N ARG A 57 -4.38 -19.07 -17.02
CA ARG A 57 -4.15 -20.45 -17.45
C ARG A 57 -2.82 -21.03 -16.94
N LEU A 58 -2.37 -20.59 -15.76
CA LEU A 58 -1.23 -21.20 -15.08
C LEU A 58 -1.56 -22.64 -14.67
N TYR A 59 -0.81 -23.60 -15.18
CA TYR A 59 -1.04 -25.03 -14.93
C TYR A 59 -0.19 -25.54 -13.77
N ARG A 60 1.12 -25.21 -13.81
CA ARG A 60 2.08 -25.62 -12.79
C ARG A 60 2.83 -24.42 -12.24
N LEU A 61 2.97 -24.39 -10.92
CA LEU A 61 3.84 -23.46 -10.19
C LEU A 61 4.74 -24.24 -9.24
N ASP A 62 6.04 -24.19 -9.47
CA ASP A 62 7.06 -24.78 -8.59
C ASP A 62 7.93 -23.70 -7.95
N LEU A 63 7.76 -23.51 -6.66
CA LEU A 63 8.51 -22.60 -5.77
C LEU A 63 9.21 -23.38 -4.64
N ASN A 64 9.41 -24.69 -4.81
CA ASN A 64 10.08 -25.53 -3.80
C ASN A 64 11.49 -25.05 -3.49
N ASN A 65 11.96 -25.25 -2.25
CA ASN A 65 13.34 -24.97 -1.87
C ASN A 65 13.74 -23.52 -2.18
N ASN A 66 13.02 -22.59 -1.55
CA ASN A 66 13.24 -21.16 -1.61
C ASN A 66 13.25 -20.59 -0.17
N GLN A 67 13.26 -19.26 -0.02
CA GLN A 67 13.35 -18.58 1.27
C GLN A 67 12.06 -17.87 1.68
N MET A 68 10.90 -18.29 1.17
CA MET A 68 9.63 -17.66 1.54
C MET A 68 9.26 -18.00 2.98
N THR A 69 8.92 -16.97 3.75
CA THR A 69 8.55 -17.14 5.16
C THR A 69 7.04 -17.20 5.38
N THR A 70 6.24 -16.60 4.49
CA THR A 70 4.78 -16.48 4.69
C THR A 70 4.06 -16.49 3.34
N LEU A 71 2.78 -16.86 3.36
CA LEU A 71 1.87 -16.72 2.22
C LEU A 71 0.79 -15.69 2.56
N PRO A 72 0.58 -14.66 1.72
CA PRO A 72 -0.52 -13.74 1.92
C PRO A 72 -1.87 -14.43 1.65
N SER A 73 -2.96 -13.91 2.23
CA SER A 73 -4.30 -14.48 2.08
C SER A 73 -4.74 -14.67 0.62
N ILE A 74 -4.35 -13.75 -0.28
CA ILE A 74 -4.64 -13.83 -1.72
C ILE A 74 -3.92 -15.03 -2.38
N ALA A 75 -2.72 -15.39 -1.92
CA ALA A 75 -1.97 -16.50 -2.47
C ALA A 75 -2.75 -17.81 -2.36
N TYR A 76 -3.45 -18.06 -1.25
CA TYR A 76 -4.26 -19.27 -1.10
C TYR A 76 -5.28 -19.44 -2.23
N ASN A 77 -5.98 -18.35 -2.58
CA ASN A 77 -7.00 -18.39 -3.63
C ASN A 77 -6.37 -18.73 -4.99
N ILE A 78 -5.20 -18.15 -5.28
CA ILE A 78 -4.46 -18.40 -6.51
C ILE A 78 -3.91 -19.83 -6.54
N LEU A 79 -3.27 -20.30 -5.46
CA LEU A 79 -2.74 -21.66 -5.39
C LEU A 79 -3.85 -22.71 -5.52
N SER A 80 -5.04 -22.44 -5.00
CA SER A 80 -6.20 -23.33 -5.11
C SER A 80 -6.78 -23.46 -6.52
N SER A 81 -6.45 -22.53 -7.44
CA SER A 81 -6.89 -22.60 -8.83
C SER A 81 -5.86 -23.25 -9.77
N ILE A 82 -4.61 -23.44 -9.31
CA ILE A 82 -3.53 -24.04 -10.09
C ILE A 82 -3.59 -25.56 -9.94
N SER A 83 -3.39 -26.29 -11.05
CA SER A 83 -3.52 -27.75 -11.07
C SER A 83 -2.39 -28.48 -10.34
N ASP A 84 -1.15 -27.98 -10.47
CA ASP A 84 0.03 -28.55 -9.82
C ASP A 84 0.84 -27.46 -9.13
N VAL A 85 0.92 -27.55 -7.80
CA VAL A 85 1.58 -26.56 -6.95
C VAL A 85 2.61 -27.26 -6.09
N ASN A 86 3.84 -26.77 -6.14
CA ASN A 86 4.91 -27.17 -5.24
C ASN A 86 5.48 -25.94 -4.52
N ILE A 87 5.25 -25.84 -3.22
CA ILE A 87 5.70 -24.76 -2.33
C ILE A 87 6.39 -25.31 -1.08
N GLY A 88 6.73 -26.60 -1.09
CA GLY A 88 7.43 -27.23 0.03
C GLY A 88 8.84 -26.65 0.26
N ASN A 89 9.48 -27.08 1.34
CA ASN A 89 10.88 -26.75 1.64
C ASN A 89 11.17 -25.23 1.63
N ASN A 90 10.27 -24.45 2.19
CA ASN A 90 10.47 -23.02 2.43
C ASN A 90 10.46 -22.78 3.95
N PRO A 91 11.18 -21.77 4.47
CA PRO A 91 11.30 -21.48 5.89
C PRO A 91 10.03 -20.84 6.48
N TRP A 92 8.90 -21.54 6.38
CA TRP A 92 7.59 -21.04 6.76
C TRP A 92 7.52 -20.63 8.23
N GLN A 93 7.20 -19.37 8.49
CA GLN A 93 6.93 -18.81 9.81
C GLN A 93 5.43 -18.93 10.09
N CYS A 94 5.07 -19.88 10.94
CA CYS A 94 3.69 -20.16 11.33
C CYS A 94 3.29 -19.28 12.51
N ASP A 95 3.11 -18.00 12.22
CA ASP A 95 2.69 -16.97 13.17
C ASP A 95 1.38 -16.31 12.73
N CYS A 96 1.09 -15.13 13.29
CA CYS A 96 -0.12 -14.36 13.02
C CYS A 96 -0.39 -14.12 11.51
N ARG A 97 0.68 -13.99 10.71
CA ARG A 97 0.57 -13.72 9.26
C ARG A 97 0.03 -14.92 8.48
N MET A 98 0.09 -16.12 9.03
CA MET A 98 -0.42 -17.36 8.40
C MET A 98 -1.84 -17.72 8.83
N VAL A 99 -2.48 -16.95 9.71
CA VAL A 99 -3.84 -17.22 10.23
C VAL A 99 -4.86 -17.32 9.11
N ASP A 100 -4.87 -16.38 8.16
CA ASP A 100 -5.84 -16.36 7.06
C ASP A 100 -5.69 -17.56 6.13
N VAL A 101 -4.45 -17.94 5.83
CA VAL A 101 -4.13 -19.12 5.03
C VAL A 101 -4.61 -20.37 5.76
N ARG A 102 -4.30 -20.48 7.06
CA ARG A 102 -4.71 -21.61 7.90
C ARG A 102 -6.23 -21.74 8.00
N LEU A 103 -6.97 -20.64 8.08
CA LEU A 103 -8.44 -20.63 8.14
C LEU A 103 -9.07 -21.23 6.88
N LYS A 104 -8.43 -21.07 5.72
CA LYS A 104 -8.93 -21.59 4.44
C LYS A 104 -8.59 -23.06 4.20
N MET A 105 -7.58 -23.61 4.90
CA MET A 105 -7.13 -24.99 4.74
C MET A 105 -8.18 -25.99 5.22
N ALA A 106 -8.70 -26.80 4.30
CA ALA A 106 -9.68 -27.85 4.55
C ALA A 106 -9.15 -29.26 4.26
N GLY A 107 -7.89 -29.39 3.83
CA GLY A 107 -7.32 -30.63 3.31
C GLY A 107 -7.80 -30.96 1.90
N THR A 108 -8.30 -29.98 1.16
CA THR A 108 -8.84 -30.18 -0.20
C THR A 108 -7.73 -30.16 -1.24
N TYR A 109 -6.71 -29.33 -1.03
CA TYR A 109 -5.66 -29.13 -2.02
C TYR A 109 -4.33 -29.78 -1.58
N PRO A 110 -3.60 -30.46 -2.50
CA PRO A 110 -2.34 -31.14 -2.16
C PRO A 110 -1.26 -30.22 -1.57
N PHE A 111 -1.23 -28.94 -1.98
CA PHE A 111 -0.23 -27.99 -1.48
C PHE A 111 -0.37 -27.68 0.01
N GLU A 112 -1.56 -27.85 0.59
CA GLU A 112 -1.80 -27.54 2.00
C GLU A 112 -0.90 -28.37 2.94
N ASP A 113 -0.55 -29.58 2.50
CA ASP A 113 0.28 -30.53 3.26
C ASP A 113 1.79 -30.34 3.06
N GLN A 114 2.19 -29.37 2.23
CA GLN A 114 3.59 -29.04 1.94
C GLN A 114 4.14 -27.95 2.89
N ILE A 115 3.26 -27.18 3.54
CA ILE A 115 3.65 -26.09 4.44
C ILE A 115 4.00 -26.65 5.81
N THR A 116 5.30 -26.88 6.02
CA THR A 116 5.88 -27.30 7.30
C THR A 116 6.56 -26.11 7.96
N CYS A 117 6.17 -25.81 9.20
CA CYS A 117 6.66 -24.66 9.94
C CYS A 117 8.15 -24.84 10.27
N SER A 118 8.94 -23.82 9.97
CA SER A 118 10.33 -23.69 10.40
C SER A 118 10.45 -22.82 11.65
N GLN A 119 9.50 -21.89 11.83
CA GLN A 119 9.36 -21.05 13.00
C GLN A 119 7.88 -20.88 13.35
N PRO A 120 7.55 -20.47 14.58
CA PRO A 120 8.45 -20.38 15.74
C PRO A 120 8.93 -21.77 16.22
N ASP A 121 9.96 -21.82 17.07
CA ASP A 121 10.59 -23.08 17.51
C ASP A 121 9.62 -24.13 18.06
N HIS A 122 8.58 -23.70 18.79
CA HIS A 122 7.58 -24.60 19.37
C HIS A 122 6.63 -25.24 18.32
N LEU A 123 6.58 -24.68 17.11
CA LEU A 123 5.85 -25.21 15.96
C LEU A 123 6.75 -25.84 14.90
N ASN A 124 8.08 -25.80 15.08
CA ASN A 124 9.03 -26.32 14.11
C ASN A 124 8.74 -27.80 13.75
N GLY A 125 8.76 -28.12 12.46
CA GLY A 125 8.47 -29.43 11.90
C GLY A 125 6.99 -29.80 11.85
N ARG A 126 6.08 -28.99 12.41
CA ARG A 126 4.64 -29.24 12.33
C ARG A 126 4.07 -28.72 11.01
N LYS A 127 3.10 -29.43 10.44
CA LYS A 127 2.38 -28.94 9.26
C LYS A 127 1.34 -27.90 9.68
N LEU A 128 1.32 -26.75 8.98
CA LEU A 128 0.43 -25.63 9.28
C LEU A 128 -1.04 -26.07 9.42
N ARG A 129 -1.53 -26.90 8.48
CA ARG A 129 -2.90 -27.40 8.45
C ARG A 129 -3.37 -28.07 9.76
N PHE A 130 -2.45 -28.66 10.53
CA PHE A 130 -2.76 -29.34 11.79
C PHE A 130 -2.57 -28.48 13.04
N ILE A 131 -2.11 -27.24 12.89
CA ILE A 131 -1.94 -26.29 14.00
C ILE A 131 -3.28 -25.64 14.31
N ARG A 132 -3.62 -25.48 15.59
CA ARG A 132 -4.82 -24.75 16.01
C ARG A 132 -4.57 -23.25 15.97
N LEU A 133 -5.57 -22.49 15.56
CA LEU A 133 -5.48 -21.03 15.33
C LEU A 133 -4.96 -20.25 16.55
N GLU A 134 -5.29 -20.69 17.76
CA GLU A 134 -4.82 -20.09 19.02
C GLU A 134 -3.28 -20.07 19.14
N ASN A 135 -2.58 -21.07 18.59
CA ASN A 135 -1.11 -21.11 18.61
C ASN A 135 -0.46 -20.20 17.57
N LEU A 136 -1.22 -19.77 16.55
CA LEU A 136 -0.74 -18.82 15.55
C LEU A 136 -0.96 -17.37 15.99
N LYS A 137 -1.93 -17.14 16.88
CA LYS A 137 -2.38 -15.81 17.28
C LYS A 137 -1.59 -15.20 18.45
N SER A 138 -0.61 -15.90 19.00
CA SER A 138 0.14 -15.45 20.19
C SER A 138 0.76 -14.07 20.02
N ASP A 139 1.24 -13.76 18.83
CA ASP A 139 2.00 -12.54 18.51
C ASP A 139 1.21 -11.59 17.59
N CYS A 140 -0.11 -11.73 17.54
CA CYS A 140 -0.97 -10.82 16.79
C CYS A 140 -1.20 -9.52 17.55
N GLU A 141 -1.15 -8.38 16.85
CA GLU A 141 -1.42 -7.06 17.40
C GLU A 141 -2.41 -6.30 16.51
N GLU A 142 -3.45 -5.74 17.12
CA GLU A 142 -4.37 -4.85 16.41
C GLU A 142 -3.66 -3.56 15.97
N PRO A 143 -4.10 -2.94 14.85
CA PRO A 143 -3.46 -1.73 14.36
C PRO A 143 -3.58 -0.57 15.34
N THR A 144 -2.49 0.17 15.54
CA THR A 144 -2.46 1.40 16.34
C THR A 144 -1.84 2.52 15.52
N ILE A 145 -2.59 3.62 15.31
CA ILE A 145 -2.06 4.82 14.65
C ILE A 145 -1.18 5.58 15.63
N VAL A 146 0.11 5.68 15.31
CA VAL A 146 1.13 6.39 16.07
C VAL A 146 0.97 7.90 15.89
N ARG A 147 0.78 8.35 14.64
CA ARG A 147 0.52 9.76 14.33
C ARG A 147 -0.20 9.92 12.99
N PHE A 148 -1.05 10.94 12.92
CA PHE A 148 -1.65 11.40 11.68
C PHE A 148 -1.61 12.93 11.63
N VAL A 149 -0.66 13.49 10.87
CA VAL A 149 -0.31 14.92 10.93
C VAL A 149 0.04 15.49 9.57
N LYS A 150 0.00 16.84 9.46
CA LYS A 150 0.65 17.56 8.38
C LYS A 150 2.17 17.43 8.48
N GLY A 151 2.83 17.16 7.37
CA GLY A 151 4.29 16.96 7.31
C GLY A 151 5.11 18.24 7.46
N ASP A 152 4.51 19.42 7.24
CA ASP A 152 5.15 20.72 7.43
C ASP A 152 4.39 21.57 8.48
N SER A 153 5.08 22.55 9.06
CA SER A 153 4.54 23.47 10.06
C SER A 153 3.95 24.76 9.46
N VAL A 154 3.93 24.89 8.13
CA VAL A 154 3.45 26.09 7.45
C VAL A 154 1.93 26.03 7.38
N PRO A 155 1.18 27.14 7.56
CA PRO A 155 -0.25 27.14 7.28
C PRO A 155 -0.54 26.68 5.84
N LEU A 156 -1.58 25.88 5.62
CA LEU A 156 -1.95 25.46 4.28
C LEU A 156 -2.59 26.65 3.53
N PHE A 157 -2.11 26.98 2.34
CA PHE A 157 -2.61 28.10 1.54
C PHE A 157 -3.00 27.68 0.13
N PHE A 158 -3.84 28.50 -0.52
CA PHE A 158 -4.32 28.28 -1.88
C PHE A 158 -3.15 28.13 -2.87
N GLY A 159 -3.21 27.10 -3.72
CA GLY A 159 -2.13 26.74 -4.64
C GLY A 159 -0.93 26.03 -3.98
N GLY A 160 -0.91 25.93 -2.65
CA GLY A 160 0.12 25.24 -1.88
C GLY A 160 0.09 23.72 -2.07
N THR A 161 0.95 23.03 -1.31
CA THR A 161 1.00 21.56 -1.28
C THR A 161 0.79 21.06 0.14
N LEU A 162 -0.10 20.09 0.31
CA LEU A 162 -0.36 19.42 1.59
C LEU A 162 0.33 18.06 1.60
N HIS A 163 1.19 17.85 2.60
CA HIS A 163 1.81 16.57 2.90
C HIS A 163 1.12 15.98 4.15
N LEU A 164 0.53 14.79 4.03
CA LEU A 164 -0.05 14.07 5.16
C LEU A 164 0.76 12.82 5.44
N ILE A 165 1.09 12.64 6.71
CA ILE A 165 1.84 11.49 7.21
C ILE A 165 0.92 10.73 8.14
N CYS A 166 0.66 9.46 7.83
CA CYS A 166 -0.03 8.54 8.73
C CYS A 166 0.86 7.34 9.02
N GLU A 167 1.30 7.20 10.27
CA GLU A 167 2.10 6.07 10.72
C GLU A 167 1.28 5.20 11.66
N ALA A 168 1.31 3.89 11.43
CA ALA A 168 0.67 2.91 12.28
C ALA A 168 1.57 1.71 12.53
N THR A 169 1.30 1.04 13.64
CA THR A 169 1.94 -0.21 14.08
C THR A 169 0.89 -1.32 14.16
N GLY A 170 1.33 -2.57 14.23
CA GLY A 170 0.46 -3.74 14.34
C GLY A 170 1.09 -4.98 13.69
N ILE A 171 0.58 -6.16 14.06
CA ILE A 171 1.05 -7.45 13.56
C ILE A 171 -0.18 -8.28 13.15
N PRO A 172 -0.37 -8.55 11.84
CA PRO A 172 0.49 -8.16 10.71
C PRO A 172 0.54 -6.65 10.50
N THR A 173 1.56 -6.17 9.79
CA THR A 173 1.70 -4.76 9.42
C THR A 173 0.42 -4.26 8.75
N PRO A 174 -0.21 -3.18 9.26
CA PRO A 174 -1.49 -2.72 8.75
C PRO A 174 -1.35 -2.05 7.39
N GLU A 175 -2.35 -2.25 6.54
CA GLU A 175 -2.60 -1.46 5.34
C GLU A 175 -3.13 -0.08 5.75
N ILE A 176 -2.58 0.97 5.14
CA ILE A 176 -2.94 2.36 5.40
C ILE A 176 -3.74 2.93 4.24
N THR A 177 -4.89 3.50 4.55
CA THR A 177 -5.72 4.23 3.59
C THR A 177 -6.08 5.61 4.15
N VAL A 178 -6.08 6.64 3.29
CA VAL A 178 -6.46 7.99 3.71
C VAL A 178 -7.60 8.50 2.84
N THR A 179 -8.72 8.82 3.49
CA THR A 179 -9.89 9.41 2.86
C THR A 179 -9.81 10.94 2.95
N LEU A 180 -9.90 11.60 1.80
CA LEU A 180 -9.91 13.06 1.66
C LEU A 180 -11.32 13.62 1.99
N PRO A 181 -11.45 14.95 2.22
CA PRO A 181 -12.75 15.60 2.44
C PRO A 181 -13.76 15.36 1.32
N SER A 182 -13.28 15.20 0.07
CA SER A 182 -14.09 14.86 -1.10
C SER A 182 -14.68 13.45 -1.09
N GLY A 183 -14.24 12.58 -0.16
CA GLY A 183 -14.55 11.15 -0.14
C GLY A 183 -13.61 10.29 -0.99
N LEU A 184 -12.67 10.90 -1.73
CA LEU A 184 -11.65 10.16 -2.47
C LEU A 184 -10.71 9.44 -1.50
N ILE A 185 -10.38 8.17 -1.79
CA ILE A 185 -9.38 7.40 -1.06
C ILE A 185 -8.05 7.52 -1.80
N ALA A 186 -7.03 8.02 -1.12
CA ALA A 186 -5.67 8.05 -1.65
C ALA A 186 -5.03 6.66 -1.57
N THR A 187 -4.52 6.19 -2.70
CA THR A 187 -3.87 4.89 -2.88
C THR A 187 -2.54 5.05 -3.62
N VAL A 188 -1.69 4.02 -3.60
CA VAL A 188 -0.41 4.01 -4.36
C VAL A 188 -0.60 4.18 -5.87
N GLU A 189 -1.80 3.90 -6.39
CA GLU A 189 -2.16 4.07 -7.80
C GLU A 189 -2.71 5.47 -8.11
N SER A 190 -2.87 6.33 -7.10
CA SER A 190 -3.40 7.69 -7.28
C SER A 190 -2.44 8.54 -8.12
N VAL A 191 -2.95 9.06 -9.24
CA VAL A 191 -2.22 9.89 -10.20
C VAL A 191 -2.74 11.33 -10.26
N GLY A 192 -1.88 12.24 -10.70
CA GLY A 192 -2.24 13.65 -10.89
C GLY A 192 -2.00 14.48 -9.64
N ARG A 193 -3.06 15.13 -9.13
CA ARG A 193 -2.96 16.12 -8.04
C ARG A 193 -2.74 15.47 -6.66
N VAL A 194 -3.33 14.30 -6.44
CA VAL A 194 -3.20 13.48 -5.23
C VAL A 194 -2.30 12.30 -5.57
N THR A 195 -1.18 12.19 -4.87
CA THR A 195 -0.20 11.11 -5.08
C THR A 195 0.26 10.55 -3.74
N VAL A 196 0.69 9.30 -3.72
CA VAL A 196 1.31 8.66 -2.54
C VAL A 196 2.78 8.41 -2.85
N ASP A 197 3.68 8.81 -1.94
CA ASP A 197 5.12 8.63 -2.11
C ASP A 197 5.59 7.22 -1.69
N MET A 198 6.89 6.93 -1.88
CA MET A 198 7.49 5.63 -1.52
C MET A 198 7.44 5.32 -0.02
N ASN A 199 7.25 6.33 0.84
CA ASN A 199 7.11 6.17 2.28
C ASN A 199 5.64 6.08 2.71
N GLY A 200 4.69 6.10 1.76
CA GLY A 200 3.25 6.08 2.04
C GLY A 200 2.66 7.44 2.41
N ASN A 201 3.39 8.55 2.27
CA ASN A 201 2.87 9.88 2.56
C ASN A 201 1.98 10.36 1.41
N ILE A 202 0.87 11.01 1.76
CA ILE A 202 -0.08 11.55 0.79
C ILE A 202 0.32 12.99 0.48
N ILE A 203 0.49 13.28 -0.80
CA ILE A 203 0.85 14.59 -1.32
C ILE A 203 -0.29 15.10 -2.17
N ILE A 204 -0.86 16.23 -1.78
CA ILE A 204 -1.94 16.92 -2.50
C ILE A 204 -1.37 18.26 -2.97
N ARG A 205 -1.14 18.40 -4.28
CA ARG A 205 -0.60 19.62 -4.90
C ARG A 205 -1.72 20.57 -5.29
N ASN A 206 -1.36 21.83 -5.56
CA ASN A 206 -2.27 22.86 -6.07
C ASN A 206 -3.59 22.89 -5.28
N VAL A 207 -3.48 23.06 -3.97
CA VAL A 207 -4.58 22.96 -3.02
C VAL A 207 -5.62 24.07 -3.24
N THR A 208 -6.91 23.73 -3.21
CA THR A 208 -8.04 24.66 -3.36
C THR A 208 -8.85 24.75 -2.07
N ALA A 209 -9.82 25.68 -2.00
CA ALA A 209 -10.71 25.77 -0.84
C ALA A 209 -11.47 24.47 -0.54
N ASP A 210 -11.74 23.64 -1.57
CA ASP A 210 -12.46 22.37 -1.46
C ASP A 210 -11.66 21.26 -0.78
N ASP A 211 -10.33 21.45 -0.64
CA ASP A 211 -9.49 20.56 0.15
C ASP A 211 -9.57 20.87 1.66
N SER A 212 -10.26 21.94 2.06
CA SER A 212 -10.52 22.21 3.47
C SER A 212 -11.46 21.15 4.04
N GLY A 213 -11.16 20.69 5.25
CA GLY A 213 -12.05 19.80 5.98
C GLY A 213 -11.32 18.60 6.60
N ARG A 214 -12.08 17.50 6.72
CA ARG A 214 -11.72 16.33 7.51
C ARG A 214 -11.09 15.25 6.67
N TYR A 215 -9.84 14.93 6.97
CA TYR A 215 -9.11 13.78 6.46
C TYR A 215 -9.19 12.64 7.48
N VAL A 216 -9.30 11.40 7.00
CA VAL A 216 -9.40 10.22 7.85
C VAL A 216 -8.34 9.22 7.43
N CYS A 217 -7.39 8.92 8.32
CA CYS A 217 -6.49 7.80 8.15
C CYS A 217 -7.08 6.55 8.79
N ILE A 218 -7.11 5.44 8.05
CA ILE A 218 -7.55 4.13 8.52
C ILE A 218 -6.36 3.18 8.41
N ALA A 219 -6.05 2.51 9.51
CA ALA A 219 -5.05 1.45 9.58
C ALA A 219 -5.75 0.11 9.84
N LYS A 220 -5.54 -0.87 8.97
CA LYS A 220 -6.26 -2.16 9.01
C LYS A 220 -5.32 -3.34 8.79
N ASN A 221 -5.45 -4.38 9.61
CA ASN A 221 -4.84 -5.69 9.36
C ASN A 221 -5.89 -6.80 9.51
N SER A 222 -5.48 -8.06 9.47
CA SER A 222 -6.38 -9.22 9.63
C SER A 222 -6.95 -9.38 11.06
N VAL A 223 -6.37 -8.68 12.04
CA VAL A 223 -6.77 -8.75 13.46
C VAL A 223 -7.81 -7.67 13.78
N GLY A 224 -7.63 -6.45 13.27
CA GLY A 224 -8.51 -5.33 13.57
C GLY A 224 -8.34 -4.12 12.65
N SER A 225 -9.01 -3.03 13.00
CA SER A 225 -8.96 -1.75 12.27
C SER A 225 -9.10 -0.59 13.24
N THR A 226 -8.31 0.46 13.03
CA THR A 226 -8.41 1.73 13.78
C THR A 226 -8.40 2.91 12.81
N TYR A 227 -8.76 4.10 13.31
CA TYR A 227 -8.74 5.32 12.51
C TYR A 227 -8.32 6.54 13.33
N SER A 228 -7.80 7.55 12.63
CA SER A 228 -7.45 8.85 13.18
C SER A 228 -7.89 9.95 12.22
N VAL A 229 -8.18 11.13 12.77
CA VAL A 229 -8.75 12.25 12.03
C VAL A 229 -7.81 13.45 12.08
N PHE A 230 -7.60 14.07 10.92
CA PHE A 230 -6.87 15.32 10.79
C PHE A 230 -7.76 16.33 10.07
N SER A 231 -7.89 17.54 10.61
CA SER A 231 -8.66 18.62 9.99
C SER A 231 -7.76 19.81 9.70
N THR A 232 -7.91 20.40 8.52
CA THR A 232 -7.19 21.62 8.12
C THR A 232 -8.08 22.49 7.24
N ASP A 233 -7.84 23.80 7.29
CA ASP A 233 -8.47 24.77 6.41
C ASP A 233 -7.42 25.41 5.49
N VAL A 234 -7.84 25.78 4.29
CA VAL A 234 -6.97 26.40 3.28
C VAL A 234 -7.06 27.92 3.39
N SER A 235 -5.94 28.55 3.75
CA SER A 235 -5.81 30.00 3.80
C SER A 235 -5.71 30.62 2.40
N LEU A 236 -6.39 31.75 2.20
CA LEU A 236 -6.22 32.56 0.98
C LEU A 236 -5.00 33.51 1.09
N PHE A 237 -4.34 33.57 2.24
CA PHE A 237 -3.19 34.45 2.49
C PHE A 237 -1.88 33.69 2.31
N TYR A 238 -1.03 34.17 1.40
CA TYR A 238 0.31 33.62 1.18
C TYR A 238 1.27 34.05 2.32
N PRO A 239 2.11 33.14 2.85
CA PRO A 239 3.16 33.51 3.79
C PRO A 239 4.08 34.56 3.13
N GLY A 240 4.12 35.77 3.68
CA GLY A 240 4.96 36.87 3.19
C GLY A 240 4.22 38.05 2.54
N VAL A 241 2.89 37.99 2.37
CA VAL A 241 2.12 39.18 1.94
C VAL A 241 1.78 40.03 3.16
N VAL A 242 2.54 41.10 3.38
CA VAL A 242 2.17 42.15 4.33
C VAL A 242 1.01 42.94 3.72
N VAL A 243 -0.19 42.78 4.27
CA VAL A 243 -1.33 43.65 3.93
C VAL A 243 -1.04 45.01 4.53
N GLY A 244 -0.45 45.91 3.75
CA GLY A 244 -0.32 47.32 4.12
C GLY A 244 -1.70 47.94 4.19
N SER A 245 -2.16 48.28 5.39
CA SER A 245 -3.33 49.15 5.55
C SER A 245 -2.99 50.52 4.97
N VAL A 246 -3.58 50.88 3.82
CA VAL A 246 -3.57 52.27 3.36
C VAL A 246 -4.46 53.04 4.33
N ALA A 247 -3.86 53.81 5.23
CA ALA A 247 -4.58 54.78 6.03
C ALA A 247 -5.10 55.88 5.07
N ASP A 248 -6.41 55.96 4.92
CA ASP A 248 -7.07 57.03 4.16
C ASP A 248 -6.87 58.36 4.93
N PRO A 249 -6.14 59.36 4.40
CA PRO A 249 -5.84 60.59 5.14
C PRO A 249 -7.04 61.57 5.25
N GLY A 250 -8.29 61.09 5.14
CA GLY A 250 -9.43 61.99 4.92
C GLY A 250 -10.80 61.62 5.51
N SER A 251 -11.02 60.48 6.16
CA SER A 251 -12.39 60.10 6.55
C SER A 251 -12.70 60.35 8.04
N LYS A 252 -13.21 61.54 8.37
CA LYS A 252 -14.04 61.76 9.56
C LYS A 252 -15.47 61.28 9.29
N ASN A 253 -16.00 60.46 10.20
CA ASN A 253 -17.40 60.04 10.40
C ASN A 253 -17.90 58.73 9.73
N HIS A 254 -18.30 57.81 10.62
CA HIS A 254 -19.36 56.78 10.56
C HIS A 254 -19.77 56.19 9.20
N LEU A 255 -19.46 54.89 8.98
CA LEU A 255 -20.39 53.74 9.00
C LEU A 255 -19.63 52.51 8.44
N HIS A 256 -19.71 51.35 9.10
CA HIS A 256 -19.14 50.09 8.60
C HIS A 256 -19.60 49.81 7.16
N LYS A 257 -18.67 49.93 6.19
CA LYS A 257 -18.75 49.25 4.89
C LYS A 257 -17.64 48.19 4.84
N PRO A 258 -17.91 47.01 4.27
CA PRO A 258 -16.89 45.98 4.12
C PRO A 258 -15.77 46.49 3.19
N LEU A 259 -14.52 46.36 3.64
CA LEU A 259 -13.35 46.69 2.84
C LEU A 259 -13.32 45.81 1.59
N LEU A 260 -13.37 46.44 0.41
CA LEU A 260 -13.10 45.80 -0.86
C LEU A 260 -11.59 45.51 -0.91
N VAL A 261 -11.19 44.25 -0.79
CA VAL A 261 -9.78 43.84 -0.88
C VAL A 261 -9.36 43.87 -2.35
N LEU A 262 -8.67 44.94 -2.77
CA LEU A 262 -7.97 44.94 -4.05
C LEU A 262 -6.65 44.17 -3.90
N LEU A 263 -6.55 43.02 -4.55
CA LEU A 263 -5.29 42.33 -4.79
C LEU A 263 -4.50 43.14 -5.83
N VAL A 264 -3.51 43.91 -5.39
CA VAL A 264 -2.58 44.59 -6.31
C VAL A 264 -1.54 43.57 -6.76
N TYR A 265 -1.69 43.08 -7.99
CA TYR A 265 -0.63 42.35 -8.70
C TYR A 265 0.48 43.35 -9.05
N VAL A 266 1.64 43.23 -8.40
CA VAL A 266 2.84 43.94 -8.85
C VAL A 266 3.40 43.17 -10.05
N GLY A 267 2.98 43.57 -11.24
CA GLY A 267 3.58 43.10 -12.49
C GLY A 267 4.98 43.67 -12.64
N SER A 268 5.99 42.80 -12.68
CA SER A 268 7.38 43.15 -12.98
C SER A 268 7.50 43.54 -14.45
N TYR A 269 7.52 44.85 -14.72
CA TYR A 269 7.98 45.41 -15.98
C TYR A 269 9.49 45.16 -16.11
N SER A 270 9.91 44.41 -17.13
CA SER A 270 11.29 44.41 -17.61
C SER A 270 11.31 44.95 -19.03
N GLY A 271 11.85 46.16 -19.17
CA GLY A 271 12.41 46.71 -20.41
C GLY A 271 13.89 47.05 -20.15
N PRO A 272 14.69 47.41 -21.15
CA PRO A 272 14.31 47.97 -22.46
C PRO A 272 14.40 46.99 -23.65
#